data_AF-A0A9D6JMS9-F1
#
_entry.id   AF-A0A9D6JMS9-F1
#
_cell.length_a   1.000
_cell.length_b   1.000
_cell.length_c   1.000
_cell.angle_alpha   90.00
_cell.angle_beta   90.00
_cell.angle_gamma   90.00
#
_symmetry.space_group_name_H-M   'P 1'
#
loop_
_entity.id
_entity.type
_entity.pdbx_description
1 polymer ?
#
loop_
_entity_poly.entity_id
_entity_poly.type
_entity_poly.pdbx_seq_one_letter_code
_entity_poly.pdbx_strand_id
1 'polypeptide(L)'
;MHPFVNGGRAESKLAHYQNGILRPVALLHALRTYNEWDAAAPPDPDDDALNKIDAVAQSKRGINFVFQIKPQSPEETRPVTLLPVLPSTAPRSSPKLMPFWQGITAFGRKYGIEDSRLVGVYAQISMNGIDPITGMPQPEIAQYIREQTQALDARIAGQVDNSSMVA
;
A
#
# COMPACT_ATOMS: atom_id res chain seq x y z
N MET A 1 -30.94 -33.02 -18.57
CA MET A 1 -30.95 -31.90 -17.61
C MET A 1 -29.66 -31.99 -16.80
N HIS A 2 -28.68 -31.14 -17.10
CA HIS A 2 -27.42 -31.08 -16.34
C HIS A 2 -27.54 -30.01 -15.25
N PRO A 3 -27.22 -30.29 -13.99
CA PRO A 3 -27.20 -29.27 -12.95
C PRO A 3 -25.96 -28.40 -13.11
N PHE A 4 -26.17 -27.09 -13.00
CA PHE A 4 -25.14 -26.05 -13.06
C PHE A 4 -24.20 -26.17 -11.85
N VAL A 5 -22.96 -26.59 -12.10
CA VAL A 5 -21.84 -26.47 -11.15
C VAL A 5 -21.09 -25.17 -11.47
N ASN A 6 -21.69 -24.00 -11.21
CA ASN A 6 -21.07 -22.71 -11.53
C ASN A 6 -21.11 -21.66 -10.40
N GLY A 7 -21.76 -21.92 -9.26
CA GLY A 7 -21.83 -20.96 -8.13
C GLY A 7 -20.49 -20.70 -7.46
N GLY A 8 -19.77 -21.74 -7.06
CA GLY A 8 -18.58 -21.61 -6.20
C GLY A 8 -17.35 -20.96 -6.86
N ARG A 9 -17.21 -20.99 -8.19
CA ARG A 9 -16.09 -20.32 -8.91
C ARG A 9 -16.35 -18.84 -9.18
N ALA A 10 -17.61 -18.45 -9.38
CA ALA A 10 -17.99 -17.06 -9.57
C ALA A 10 -17.94 -16.30 -8.23
N GLU A 11 -18.43 -16.91 -7.15
CA GLU A 11 -18.35 -16.36 -5.79
C GLU A 11 -16.90 -16.24 -5.30
N SER A 12 -16.04 -17.24 -5.56
CA SER A 12 -14.62 -17.14 -5.14
C SER A 12 -13.85 -16.09 -5.95
N LYS A 13 -14.15 -15.92 -7.25
CA LYS A 13 -13.56 -14.85 -8.05
C LYS A 13 -14.08 -13.47 -7.61
N LEU A 14 -15.37 -13.31 -7.36
CA LEU A 14 -15.95 -12.07 -6.86
C LEU A 14 -15.33 -11.70 -5.50
N ALA A 15 -15.21 -12.67 -4.59
CA ALA A 15 -14.52 -12.49 -3.32
C ALA A 15 -13.04 -12.12 -3.53
N HIS A 16 -12.34 -12.72 -4.49
CA HIS A 16 -10.93 -12.40 -4.78
C HIS A 16 -10.77 -10.99 -5.36
N TYR A 17 -11.65 -10.56 -6.27
CA TYR A 17 -11.66 -9.21 -6.83
C TYR A 17 -12.04 -8.15 -5.79
N GLN A 18 -13.10 -8.38 -5.00
CA GLN A 18 -13.48 -7.51 -3.89
C GLN A 18 -12.34 -7.42 -2.87
N ASN A 19 -11.71 -8.54 -2.52
CA ASN A 19 -10.55 -8.54 -1.62
C ASN A 19 -9.35 -7.74 -2.14
N GLY A 20 -9.11 -7.73 -3.46
CA GLY A 20 -8.05 -6.96 -4.10
C GLY A 20 -8.35 -5.46 -4.22
N ILE A 21 -9.60 -5.04 -4.11
CA ILE A 21 -10.06 -3.64 -4.27
C ILE A 21 -10.34 -2.97 -2.91
N LEU A 22 -10.97 -3.70 -1.98
CA LEU A 22 -11.44 -3.13 -0.71
C LEU A 22 -10.29 -2.71 0.23
N ARG A 23 -9.17 -3.44 0.23
CA ARG A 23 -7.99 -3.07 1.04
C ARG A 23 -7.33 -1.76 0.57
N PRO A 24 -7.11 -1.55 -0.75
CA PRO A 24 -6.75 -0.23 -1.27
C PRO A 24 -7.72 0.87 -0.88
N VAL A 25 -9.04 0.63 -0.98
CA VAL A 25 -10.06 1.61 -0.58
C VAL A 25 -9.92 1.98 0.90
N ALA A 26 -9.75 0.99 1.78
CA ALA A 26 -9.58 1.23 3.21
C ALA A 26 -8.33 2.05 3.52
N LEU A 27 -7.19 1.72 2.88
CA LEU A 27 -5.95 2.48 3.02
C LEU A 27 -6.14 3.92 2.55
N LEU A 28 -6.67 4.12 1.34
CA LEU A 28 -6.89 5.44 0.76
C LEU A 28 -7.83 6.29 1.63
N HIS A 29 -8.89 5.67 2.18
CA HIS A 29 -9.79 6.36 3.10
C HIS A 29 -9.06 6.86 4.34
N ALA A 30 -8.26 6.00 4.98
CA ALA A 30 -7.48 6.39 6.16
C ALA A 30 -6.47 7.51 5.83
N LEU A 31 -5.72 7.38 4.73
CA LEU A 31 -4.73 8.38 4.31
C LEU A 31 -5.37 9.75 4.01
N ARG A 32 -6.48 9.78 3.29
CA ARG A 32 -7.16 11.03 2.94
C ARG A 32 -7.86 11.67 4.14
N THR A 33 -8.64 10.89 4.87
CA THR A 33 -9.59 11.41 5.87
C THR A 33 -8.90 11.67 7.21
N TYR A 34 -7.96 10.80 7.61
CA TYR A 34 -7.36 10.85 8.95
C TYR A 34 -5.95 11.45 8.94
N ASN A 35 -5.18 11.25 7.87
CA ASN A 35 -3.86 11.87 7.75
C ASN A 35 -3.86 13.18 6.97
N GLU A 36 -4.94 13.47 6.23
CA GLU A 36 -5.03 14.61 5.31
C GLU A 36 -3.87 14.59 4.29
N TRP A 37 -3.54 13.39 3.80
CA TRP A 37 -2.58 13.20 2.71
C TRP A 37 -3.29 13.22 1.37
N ASP A 38 -2.61 13.73 0.34
CA ASP A 38 -3.09 13.58 -1.02
C ASP A 38 -2.82 12.15 -1.48
N ALA A 39 -3.83 11.30 -1.51
CA ALA A 39 -3.70 9.89 -1.86
C ALA A 39 -4.63 9.51 -3.00
N ALA A 40 -4.23 8.58 -3.87
CA ALA A 40 -5.04 8.11 -4.99
C ALA A 40 -4.69 6.68 -5.41
N ALA A 41 -5.57 6.07 -6.19
CA ALA A 41 -5.21 4.92 -7.01
C ALA A 41 -4.10 5.32 -8.01
N PRO A 42 -3.30 4.37 -8.51
CA PRO A 42 -2.25 4.69 -9.49
C PRO A 42 -2.85 5.36 -10.75
N PRO A 43 -2.08 6.22 -11.45
CA PRO A 43 -2.56 6.92 -12.64
C PRO A 43 -2.82 6.01 -13.85
N ASP A 44 -2.17 4.84 -13.89
CA ASP A 44 -2.24 3.89 -15.00
C ASP A 44 -2.40 2.45 -14.44
N PRO A 45 -3.57 1.81 -14.60
CA PRO A 45 -3.84 0.47 -14.08
C PRO A 45 -3.21 -0.66 -14.92
N ASP A 46 -2.75 -0.39 -16.15
CA ASP A 46 -2.22 -1.40 -17.07
C ASP A 46 -0.69 -1.59 -16.97
N ASP A 47 0.02 -0.61 -16.43
CA ASP A 47 1.47 -0.69 -16.11
C ASP A 47 1.80 -1.69 -14.97
N ASP A 48 0.77 -2.33 -14.39
CA ASP A 48 0.71 -2.68 -12.97
C ASP A 48 0.71 -4.19 -12.66
N ALA A 49 0.60 -5.09 -13.66
CA ALA A 49 0.44 -6.53 -13.40
C ALA A 49 1.70 -7.21 -12.81
N LEU A 50 2.91 -6.71 -13.13
CA LEU A 50 4.20 -7.27 -12.65
C LEU A 50 4.85 -6.41 -11.55
N ASN A 51 4.53 -5.12 -11.49
CA ASN A 51 5.15 -4.12 -10.61
C ASN A 51 4.16 -3.49 -9.60
N LYS A 52 2.98 -4.10 -9.46
CA LYS A 52 1.75 -3.60 -8.84
C LYS A 52 1.94 -2.57 -7.72
N ILE A 53 1.64 -1.31 -8.03
CA ILE A 53 1.45 -0.20 -7.11
C ILE A 53 -0.05 0.01 -6.95
N ASP A 54 -0.60 -0.48 -5.85
CA ASP A 54 -2.04 -0.44 -5.58
C ASP A 54 -2.54 0.95 -5.14
N ALA A 55 -1.66 1.80 -4.60
CA ALA A 55 -2.00 3.15 -4.18
C ALA A 55 -0.76 4.06 -4.16
N VAL A 56 -0.99 5.36 -4.30
CA VAL A 56 0.02 6.42 -4.17
C VAL A 56 -0.47 7.46 -3.17
N ALA A 57 0.45 8.08 -2.42
CA ALA A 57 0.13 9.19 -1.55
C ALA A 57 1.28 10.15 -1.36
N GLN A 58 1.00 11.43 -1.10
CA GLN A 58 1.98 12.42 -0.69
C GLN A 58 1.66 12.88 0.72
N SER A 59 2.65 12.75 1.63
CA SER A 59 2.51 13.26 2.99
C SER A 59 2.63 14.78 3.02
N LYS A 60 2.17 15.39 4.13
CA LYS A 60 2.32 16.83 4.36
C LYS A 60 3.77 17.31 4.38
N ARG A 61 4.74 16.41 4.53
CA ARG A 61 6.19 16.69 4.47
C ARG A 61 6.74 16.64 3.04
N GLY A 62 5.90 16.38 2.03
CA GLY A 62 6.30 16.27 0.64
C GLY A 62 6.96 14.94 0.27
N ILE A 63 6.83 13.92 1.12
CA ILE A 63 7.34 12.57 0.84
C ILE A 63 6.28 11.81 0.04
N ASN A 64 6.69 11.22 -1.07
CA ASN A 64 5.84 10.39 -1.92
C ASN A 64 5.92 8.94 -1.47
N PHE A 65 4.77 8.36 -1.16
CA PHE A 65 4.60 6.97 -0.80
C PHE A 65 3.92 6.23 -1.94
N VAL A 66 4.45 5.06 -2.30
CA VAL A 66 3.79 4.13 -3.21
C VAL A 66 3.59 2.81 -2.50
N PHE A 67 2.39 2.26 -2.59
CA PHE A 67 1.98 1.11 -1.80
C PHE A 67 1.76 -0.10 -2.69
N GLN A 68 2.28 -1.24 -2.27
CA GLN A 68 1.81 -2.54 -2.73
C GLN A 68 1.05 -3.19 -1.60
N ILE A 69 -0.20 -3.54 -1.84
CA ILE A 69 -1.15 -4.03 -0.85
C ILE A 69 -1.33 -5.52 -1.03
N LYS A 70 -1.17 -6.26 0.07
CA LYS A 70 -1.33 -7.70 0.11
C LYS A 70 -2.29 -8.11 1.23
N PRO A 71 -2.94 -9.28 1.09
CA PRO A 71 -3.66 -9.86 2.21
C PRO A 71 -2.71 -10.09 3.38
N GLN A 72 -3.18 -9.74 4.58
CA GLN A 72 -2.54 -10.17 5.81
C GLN A 72 -2.88 -11.63 6.12
N SER A 73 -1.95 -12.35 6.74
CA SER A 73 -2.19 -13.73 7.18
C SER A 73 -3.33 -13.76 8.21
N PRO A 74 -4.26 -14.73 8.15
CA PRO A 74 -5.30 -14.89 9.17
C PRO A 74 -4.76 -15.10 10.60
N GLU A 75 -3.50 -15.53 10.73
CA GLU A 75 -2.83 -15.78 12.01
C GLU A 75 -2.30 -14.50 12.68
N GLU A 76 -2.19 -13.40 11.94
CA GLU A 76 -1.74 -12.12 12.48
C GLU A 76 -2.88 -11.38 13.17
N THR A 77 -2.63 -10.91 14.38
CA THR A 77 -3.63 -10.19 15.20
C THR A 77 -3.71 -8.69 14.88
N ARG A 78 -2.65 -8.12 14.29
CA ARG A 78 -2.60 -6.70 13.92
C ARG A 78 -3.47 -6.45 12.68
N PRO A 79 -4.18 -5.32 12.58
CA PRO A 79 -5.03 -5.03 11.43
C PRO A 79 -4.25 -4.62 10.17
N VAL A 80 -3.03 -4.10 10.35
CA VAL A 80 -2.13 -3.75 9.26
C VAL A 80 -0.67 -3.92 9.69
N THR A 81 0.16 -4.33 8.74
CA THR A 81 1.63 -4.29 8.84
C THR A 81 2.18 -3.49 7.66
N LEU A 82 3.02 -2.49 7.96
CA LEU A 82 3.65 -1.64 6.94
C LEU A 82 5.16 -1.89 6.93
N LEU A 83 5.68 -2.40 5.82
CA LEU A 83 7.11 -2.62 5.62
C LEU A 83 7.64 -1.61 4.59
N PRO A 84 8.51 -0.66 4.98
CA PRO A 84 9.12 0.25 4.01
C PRO A 84 10.09 -0.49 3.08
N VAL A 85 10.14 -0.05 1.84
CA VAL A 85 11.07 -0.49 0.80
C VAL A 85 11.63 0.78 0.15
N LEU A 86 12.91 1.05 0.38
CA LEU A 86 13.54 2.28 -0.10
C LEU A 86 14.11 2.06 -1.51
N PRO A 87 13.89 2.97 -2.47
CA PRO A 87 14.47 2.87 -3.82
C PRO A 87 16.00 2.82 -3.77
N SER A 88 16.60 3.61 -2.88
CA SER A 88 18.07 3.69 -2.71
C SER A 88 18.71 2.41 -2.16
N THR A 89 17.94 1.51 -1.55
CA THR A 89 18.45 0.28 -0.93
C THR A 89 17.69 -0.94 -1.43
N ALA A 90 18.24 -1.61 -2.45
CA ALA A 90 17.64 -2.84 -2.97
C ALA A 90 17.46 -3.91 -1.86
N PRO A 91 16.30 -4.60 -1.79
CA PRO A 91 16.00 -5.57 -0.74
C PRO A 91 16.73 -6.90 -0.97
N ARG A 92 18.07 -6.89 -0.91
CA ARG A 92 18.92 -8.07 -1.19
C ARG A 92 18.60 -9.27 -0.31
N SER A 93 18.13 -9.04 0.92
CA SER A 93 17.74 -10.07 1.88
C SER A 93 16.33 -10.63 1.66
N SER A 94 15.52 -10.04 0.76
CA SER A 94 14.14 -10.48 0.53
C SER A 94 13.79 -10.49 -0.96
N PRO A 95 14.10 -11.59 -1.68
CA PRO A 95 13.85 -11.72 -3.11
C PRO A 95 12.39 -11.46 -3.51
N LYS A 96 11.44 -11.72 -2.61
CA LYS A 96 10.00 -11.48 -2.81
C LYS A 96 9.65 -9.99 -2.96
N LEU A 97 10.47 -9.09 -2.41
CA LEU A 97 10.28 -7.64 -2.52
C LEU A 97 11.00 -7.06 -3.73
N MET A 98 11.83 -7.84 -4.44
CA MET A 98 12.58 -7.35 -5.59
C MET A 98 11.68 -6.81 -6.72
N PRO A 99 10.58 -7.50 -7.11
CA PRO A 99 9.67 -6.95 -8.13
C PRO A 99 9.03 -5.63 -7.69
N PHE A 100 8.65 -5.52 -6.41
CA PHE A 100 8.10 -4.29 -5.87
C PHE A 100 9.12 -3.14 -5.88
N TRP A 101 10.37 -3.42 -5.45
CA TRP A 101 11.47 -2.45 -5.51
C TRP A 101 11.73 -1.95 -6.94
N GLN A 102 11.71 -2.84 -7.93
CA GLN A 102 11.81 -2.47 -9.34
C GLN A 102 10.65 -1.58 -9.78
N GLY A 103 9.42 -1.90 -9.36
CA GLY A 103 8.23 -1.08 -9.61
C GLY A 103 8.33 0.33 -9.03
N ILE A 104 8.76 0.45 -7.78
CA ILE A 104 8.98 1.75 -7.11
C ILE A 104 9.99 2.59 -7.90
N THR A 105 11.12 1.97 -8.28
CA THR A 105 12.20 2.67 -9.01
C THR A 105 11.73 3.13 -10.40
N ALA A 106 10.97 2.29 -11.11
CA ALA A 106 10.38 2.63 -12.40
C ALA A 106 9.36 3.77 -12.27
N PHE A 107 8.51 3.73 -11.24
CA PHE A 107 7.56 4.78 -10.94
C PHE A 107 8.25 6.13 -10.69
N GLY A 108 9.27 6.16 -9.82
CA GLY A 108 10.05 7.37 -9.55
C GLY A 108 10.62 7.98 -10.83
N ARG A 109 11.22 7.15 -11.70
CA ARG A 109 11.75 7.60 -13.00
C ARG A 109 10.66 8.13 -13.95
N LYS A 110 9.52 7.44 -14.05
CA LYS A 110 8.40 7.84 -14.92
C LYS A 110 7.85 9.21 -14.55
N TYR A 111 7.76 9.51 -13.25
CA TYR A 111 7.17 10.75 -12.73
C TYR A 111 8.20 11.79 -12.28
N GLY A 112 9.49 11.57 -12.52
CA GLY A 112 10.56 12.51 -12.16
C GLY A 112 10.71 12.75 -10.65
N ILE A 113 10.39 11.73 -9.83
CA ILE A 113 10.49 11.80 -8.36
C ILE A 113 11.86 11.28 -7.93
N GLU A 114 12.58 12.09 -7.15
CA GLU A 114 13.87 11.70 -6.56
C GLU A 114 13.72 10.53 -5.57
N ASP A 115 14.66 9.59 -5.60
CA ASP A 115 14.68 8.44 -4.69
C ASP A 115 14.66 8.82 -3.20
N SER A 116 15.20 10.00 -2.86
CA SER A 116 15.20 10.56 -1.50
C SER A 116 13.82 10.97 -1.00
N ARG A 117 12.89 11.23 -1.93
CA ARG A 117 11.51 11.65 -1.68
C ARG A 117 10.49 10.59 -2.07
N LEU A 118 10.93 9.37 -2.36
CA LEU A 118 10.09 8.25 -2.75
C LEU A 118 10.28 7.08 -1.79
N VAL A 119 9.17 6.58 -1.24
CA VAL A 119 9.16 5.44 -0.33
C VAL A 119 8.17 4.42 -0.83
N GLY A 120 8.66 3.21 -1.10
CA GLY A 120 7.79 2.06 -1.25
C GLY A 120 7.29 1.55 0.08
N VAL A 121 6.04 1.09 0.13
CA VAL A 121 5.46 0.46 1.31
C VAL A 121 4.78 -0.83 0.91
N TYR A 122 5.30 -1.95 1.39
CA TYR A 122 4.64 -3.24 1.29
C TYR A 122 3.66 -3.35 2.47
N ALA A 123 2.39 -3.13 2.18
CA ALA A 123 1.31 -3.06 3.17
C ALA A 123 0.54 -4.39 3.19
N GLN A 124 0.51 -5.05 4.34
CA GLN A 124 -0.35 -6.20 4.58
C GLN A 124 -1.54 -5.74 5.39
N ILE A 125 -2.75 -5.85 4.83
CA ILE A 125 -3.98 -5.34 5.45
C ILE A 125 -4.96 -6.49 5.64
N SER A 126 -5.49 -6.61 6.86
CA SER A 126 -6.56 -7.54 7.20
C SER A 126 -7.92 -7.05 6.67
N MET A 127 -8.84 -7.96 6.36
CA MET A 127 -10.24 -7.59 6.07
C MET A 127 -11.08 -7.44 7.33
N ASN A 128 -10.55 -7.83 8.49
CA ASN A 128 -11.25 -7.68 9.75
C ASN A 128 -11.46 -6.19 10.04
N GLY A 129 -12.72 -5.80 10.24
CA GLY A 129 -13.09 -4.40 10.44
C GLY A 129 -13.10 -3.55 9.17
N ILE A 130 -13.07 -4.16 7.97
CA ILE A 130 -13.36 -3.48 6.69
C ILE A 130 -14.76 -3.89 6.23
N ASP A 131 -15.59 -2.90 5.91
CA ASP A 131 -16.92 -3.15 5.36
C ASP A 131 -16.81 -3.87 4.00
N PRO A 132 -17.42 -5.06 3.85
CA PRO A 132 -17.23 -5.90 2.67
C PRO A 132 -17.93 -5.36 1.41
N ILE A 133 -18.77 -4.33 1.53
CA ILE A 133 -19.51 -3.72 0.42
C ILE A 133 -18.81 -2.44 -0.04
N THR A 134 -18.49 -1.57 0.91
CA THR A 134 -18.00 -0.20 0.65
C THR A 134 -16.48 -0.09 0.73
N GLY A 135 -15.81 -1.03 1.40
CA GLY A 135 -14.37 -0.97 1.68
C GLY A 135 -14.00 0.04 2.76
N MET A 136 -14.99 0.63 3.43
CA MET A 136 -14.76 1.59 4.50
C MET A 136 -14.25 0.86 5.75
N PRO A 137 -13.12 1.28 6.34
CA PRO A 137 -12.62 0.71 7.58
C PRO A 137 -13.44 1.21 8.76
N GLN A 138 -13.59 0.37 9.78
CA GLN A 138 -14.05 0.80 11.10
C GLN A 138 -13.10 1.87 11.67
N PRO A 139 -13.60 2.83 12.48
CA PRO A 139 -12.79 3.95 12.97
C PRO A 139 -11.48 3.54 13.66
N GLU A 140 -11.50 2.46 14.44
CA GLU A 140 -10.33 1.91 15.11
C GLU A 140 -9.26 1.39 14.14
N ILE A 141 -9.67 0.78 13.02
CA ILE A 141 -8.77 0.31 11.97
C ILE A 141 -8.17 1.52 11.24
N ALA A 142 -9.00 2.50 10.91
CA ALA A 142 -8.56 3.74 10.26
C ALA A 142 -7.55 4.50 11.12
N GLN A 143 -7.83 4.62 12.42
CA GLN A 143 -6.95 5.28 13.38
C GLN A 143 -5.62 4.51 13.54
N TYR A 144 -5.65 3.18 13.57
CA TYR A 144 -4.42 2.38 13.61
C TYR A 144 -3.59 2.57 12.33
N ILE A 145 -4.21 2.55 11.15
CA ILE A 145 -3.52 2.82 9.88
C ILE A 145 -2.88 4.21 9.90
N ARG A 146 -3.60 5.22 10.40
CA ARG A 146 -3.06 6.58 10.60
C ARG A 146 -1.82 6.57 11.48
N GLU A 147 -1.86 5.95 12.65
CA GLU A 147 -0.73 5.94 13.58
C GLU A 147 0.50 5.29 12.96
N GLN A 148 0.34 4.16 12.27
CA GLN A 148 1.45 3.46 11.61
C GLN A 148 2.05 4.29 10.46
N THR A 149 1.21 4.94 9.66
CA THR A 149 1.67 5.77 8.53
C THR A 149 2.31 7.07 8.98
N GLN A 150 1.80 7.72 10.03
CA GLN A 150 2.43 8.90 10.63
C GLN A 150 3.77 8.56 11.29
N ALA A 151 3.86 7.44 12.01
CA ALA A 151 5.13 6.98 12.57
C ALA A 151 6.16 6.69 11.48
N LEU A 152 5.72 6.11 10.36
CA LEU A 152 6.59 5.88 9.20
C LEU A 152 7.07 7.19 8.57
N ASP A 153 6.18 8.14 8.29
CA ASP A 153 6.50 9.46 7.74
C ASP A 153 7.52 10.21 8.61
N ALA A 154 7.30 10.26 9.93
CA ALA A 154 8.21 10.88 10.87
C ALA A 154 9.60 10.22 10.86
N ARG A 155 9.66 8.88 10.81
CA ARG A 155 10.92 8.13 10.77
C ARG A 155 11.69 8.39 9.48
N ILE A 156 11.03 8.39 8.33
CA ILE A 156 11.68 8.66 7.05
C ILE A 156 12.18 10.11 7.00
N ALA A 157 11.37 11.08 7.43
CA ALA A 157 11.78 12.48 7.46
C ALA A 157 13.06 12.68 8.29
N GLY A 158 13.15 12.05 9.48
CA GLY A 158 14.37 12.10 10.29
C GLY A 158 15.60 11.47 9.65
N GLN A 159 15.43 10.53 8.71
CA GLN A 159 16.54 9.96 7.93
C GLN A 159 16.99 10.91 6.81
N VAL A 160 16.03 11.55 6.12
CA VAL A 160 16.31 12.52 5.04
C VAL A 160 17.03 13.76 5.58
N ASP A 161 16.59 14.28 6.72
CA ASP A 161 17.18 15.46 7.35
C ASP A 161 18.64 15.19 7.79
N ASN A 162 18.90 14.01 8.37
CA ASN A 162 20.25 13.62 8.77
C ASN A 162 21.17 13.37 7.58
N SER A 163 20.69 12.81 6.47
CA SER A 163 21.51 12.64 5.26
C SER A 163 21.90 13.97 4.62
N SER A 164 21.14 15.04 4.85
CA SER A 164 21.41 16.37 4.31
C SER A 164 22.42 17.19 5.14
N MET A 165 22.68 16.80 6.40
CA MET A 165 23.65 17.49 7.27
C MET A 165 25.08 16.92 7.19
N VAL A 166 25.26 15.78 6.52
CA VAL A 166 26.55 15.07 6.42
C VAL A 166 27.16 15.19 5.01
N ALA A 167 26.52 15.95 4.11
CA ALA A 167 26.95 16.21 2.74
C ALA A 167 27.67 17.56 2.60
#